data_AF-A0A914SUL9-F1
#
_entry.id   AF-A0A914SUL9-F1
#
_cell.length_a   1.000
_cell.length_b   1.000
_cell.length_c   1.000
_cell.angle_alpha   90.00
_cell.angle_beta   90.00
_cell.angle_gamma   90.00
#
_symmetry.space_group_name_H-M   'P 1'
#
loop_
_entity.id
_entity.type
_entity.pdbx_description
1 polymer ?
#
loop_
_entity_poly.entity_id
_entity_poly.type
_entity_poly.pdbx_seq_one_letter_code
_entity_poly.pdbx_strand_id
1 'polypeptide(L)'
;MASEFLLFGRKLSAQEAYERNLVNEVIPDSKFFDECNRRIAEYSKLPPQALKINKQILRRFHLESLHKANEHECAVLKERWVSKECEKALIAFMTRKKK
;
A
#
# COMPACT_ATOMS: atom_id res chain seq x y z
N MET A 1 -1.07 1.64 -16.00
CA MET A 1 0.26 1.90 -15.39
C MET A 1 0.08 2.55 -14.01
N ALA A 2 1.09 2.51 -13.13
CA ALA A 2 0.99 3.11 -11.78
C ALA A 2 0.81 4.64 -11.79
N SER A 3 1.29 5.31 -12.85
CA SER A 3 1.16 6.75 -13.07
C SER A 3 -0.29 7.24 -13.08
N GLU A 4 -1.24 6.43 -13.56
CA GLU A 4 -2.66 6.82 -13.62
C GLU A 4 -3.24 7.06 -12.23
N PHE A 5 -2.83 6.25 -11.25
CA PHE A 5 -3.23 6.41 -9.85
C PHE A 5 -2.51 7.59 -9.20
N LEU A 6 -1.20 7.68 -9.37
CA LEU A 6 -0.37 8.67 -8.67
C LEU A 6 -0.57 10.11 -9.17
N LEU A 7 -0.77 10.29 -10.47
CA LEU A 7 -0.88 11.63 -11.08
C LEU A 7 -2.34 12.12 -11.15
N PHE A 8 -3.29 11.22 -11.45
CA PHE A 8 -4.68 11.60 -11.69
C PHE A 8 -5.63 11.23 -10.54
N GLY A 9 -5.12 10.60 -9.47
CA GLY A 9 -5.92 10.26 -8.29
C GLY A 9 -7.06 9.29 -8.58
N ARG A 10 -6.94 8.46 -9.63
CA ARG A 10 -8.01 7.53 -10.03
C ARG A 10 -8.18 6.43 -8.97
N LYS A 11 -9.42 6.15 -8.57
CA LYS A 11 -9.72 5.01 -7.70
C LYS A 11 -9.65 3.70 -8.50
N LEU A 12 -9.15 2.64 -7.88
CA LEU A 12 -9.13 1.29 -8.46
C LEU A 12 -10.18 0.43 -7.78
N SER A 13 -10.90 -0.37 -8.55
CA SER A 13 -11.71 -1.47 -8.03
C SER A 13 -10.84 -2.61 -7.50
N ALA A 14 -11.42 -3.50 -6.69
CA ALA A 14 -10.70 -4.67 -6.17
C ALA A 14 -10.15 -5.56 -7.29
N GLN A 15 -10.91 -5.75 -8.36
CA GLN A 15 -10.50 -6.54 -9.52
C GLN A 15 -9.34 -5.89 -10.28
N GLU A 16 -9.42 -4.58 -10.53
CA GLU A 16 -8.33 -3.84 -11.18
C GLU A 16 -7.04 -3.83 -10.35
N ALA A 17 -7.16 -3.80 -9.01
CA ALA A 17 -6.03 -3.89 -8.11
C ALA A 17 -5.38 -5.29 -8.12
N TYR A 18 -6.19 -6.34 -8.24
CA TYR A 18 -5.72 -7.70 -8.42
C TYR A 18 -4.96 -7.88 -9.75
N GLU A 19 -5.53 -7.41 -10.86
CA GLU A 19 -4.86 -7.44 -12.18
C GLU A 19 -3.51 -6.71 -12.21
N ARG A 20 -3.33 -5.73 -11.32
CA ARG A 20 -2.11 -4.92 -11.19
C ARG A 20 -1.15 -5.44 -10.11
N ASN A 21 -1.42 -6.61 -9.52
CA ASN A 21 -0.64 -7.23 -8.43
C ASN A 21 -0.52 -6.36 -7.17
N LEU A 22 -1.45 -5.42 -6.97
CA LEU A 22 -1.56 -4.65 -5.72
C LEU A 22 -2.28 -5.45 -4.64
N VAL A 23 -3.21 -6.31 -5.06
CA VAL A 23 -3.97 -7.23 -4.21
C VAL A 23 -3.71 -8.65 -4.67
N ASN A 24 -3.47 -9.57 -3.73
CA ASN A 24 -3.16 -10.96 -4.04
C ASN A 24 -4.40 -11.79 -4.40
N GLU A 25 -5.59 -11.41 -3.95
CA GLU A 25 -6.84 -12.11 -4.22
C GLU A 25 -8.07 -11.23 -3.91
N VAL A 26 -9.15 -11.41 -4.66
CA VAL A 26 -10.44 -10.75 -4.42
C VAL A 26 -11.42 -11.76 -3.85
N ILE A 27 -11.94 -11.49 -2.66
CA ILE A 27 -12.90 -12.34 -1.96
C ILE A 27 -14.24 -11.61 -1.86
N PRO A 28 -15.39 -12.27 -2.08
CA PRO A 28 -16.70 -11.67 -1.86
C PRO A 28 -16.87 -11.21 -0.41
N ASP A 29 -17.50 -10.05 -0.22
CA ASP A 29 -17.71 -9.41 1.08
C ASP A 29 -18.33 -10.37 2.12
N SER A 30 -19.35 -11.14 1.71
CA SER A 30 -20.05 -12.10 2.57
C SER A 30 -19.18 -13.22 3.15
N LYS A 31 -18.01 -13.50 2.55
CA LYS A 31 -17.09 -14.57 2.99
C LYS A 31 -15.73 -14.04 3.43
N PHE A 32 -15.52 -12.72 3.39
CA PHE A 32 -14.21 -12.11 3.62
C PHE A 32 -13.63 -12.49 4.98
N PHE A 33 -14.42 -12.33 6.04
CA PHE A 33 -13.96 -12.58 7.41
C PHE A 33 -13.65 -14.05 7.67
N ASP A 34 -14.52 -14.95 7.20
CA ASP A 34 -14.35 -16.39 7.37
C ASP A 34 -13.09 -16.89 6.66
N GLU A 35 -12.87 -16.46 5.42
CA GLU A 35 -11.72 -16.85 4.63
C GLU A 35 -10.41 -16.27 5.18
N CYS A 36 -10.43 -15.03 5.66
CA CYS A 36 -9.28 -14.43 6.36
C CYS A 36 -8.92 -15.21 7.63
N ASN A 37 -9.90 -15.54 8.48
CA ASN A 37 -9.65 -16.29 9.71
C ASN A 37 -9.14 -17.70 9.43
N ARG A 38 -9.69 -18.37 8.42
CA ARG A 38 -9.23 -19.69 7.97
C ARG A 38 -7.75 -19.65 7.60
N ARG A 39 -7.32 -18.66 6.81
CA ARG A 39 -5.93 -18.49 6.39
C ARG A 39 -5.00 -18.11 7.53
N ILE A 40 -5.42 -17.21 8.41
CA ILE A 40 -4.62 -16.85 9.59
C ILE A 40 -4.39 -18.08 10.47
N ALA A 41 -5.43 -18.89 10.70
CA ALA A 41 -5.32 -20.13 11.47
C ALA A 41 -4.40 -21.16 10.78
N GLU A 42 -4.42 -21.22 9.44
CA GLU A 42 -3.51 -22.06 8.65
C GLU A 42 -2.05 -21.59 8.75
N TYR A 43 -1.79 -20.31 8.51
CA TYR A 43 -0.44 -19.73 8.54
C TYR A 43 0.17 -19.73 9.95
N SER A 44 -0.65 -19.61 10.99
CA SER A 44 -0.19 -19.66 12.38
C SER A 44 0.36 -21.03 12.79
N LYS A 45 0.04 -22.10 12.05
CA LYS A 45 0.59 -23.45 12.28
C LYS A 45 1.99 -23.63 11.66
N LEU A 46 2.43 -22.71 10.79
CA LEU A 46 3.71 -22.81 10.11
C LEU A 46 4.87 -22.41 11.04
N PRO A 47 6.08 -22.98 10.87
CA PRO A 47 7.23 -22.65 11.70
C PRO A 47 7.62 -21.16 11.59
N PRO A 48 7.57 -20.37 12.68
CA PRO A 48 7.72 -18.91 12.61
C PRO A 48 9.12 -18.47 12.17
N GLN A 49 10.17 -19.20 12.55
CA GLN A 49 11.54 -18.87 12.16
C GLN A 49 11.78 -19.10 10.66
N ALA A 50 11.22 -20.19 10.10
CA ALA A 50 11.32 -20.45 8.67
C ALA A 50 10.62 -19.35 7.86
N LEU A 51 9.41 -18.94 8.27
CA LEU A 51 8.70 -17.83 7.63
C LEU A 51 9.48 -16.51 7.68
N LYS A 52 10.07 -16.19 8.84
CA LYS A 52 10.87 -14.98 9.01
C LYS A 52 12.09 -14.96 8.08
N ILE A 53 12.85 -16.06 8.05
CA ILE A 53 14.06 -16.17 7.21
C ILE A 53 13.69 -16.07 5.73
N ASN A 54 12.66 -16.80 5.29
CA ASN A 54 12.18 -16.74 3.91
C ASN A 54 11.77 -15.32 3.51
N LYS A 55 11.01 -14.62 4.37
CA LYS A 55 10.61 -13.22 4.12
C LYS A 55 11.82 -12.28 4.02
N GLN A 56 12.85 -12.48 4.85
CA GLN A 56 14.08 -11.69 4.79
C GLN A 56 14.83 -11.92 3.47
N ILE A 57 14.99 -13.18 3.06
CA ILE A 57 15.67 -13.55 1.81
C ILE A 57 14.95 -12.97 0.59
N LEU A 58 13.62 -13.05 0.55
CA LEU A 58 12.83 -12.47 -0.55
C LEU A 58 12.93 -10.94 -0.57
N ARG A 59 12.88 -10.29 0.60
CA ARG A 59 12.92 -8.82 0.69
C ARG A 59 14.28 -8.23 0.35
N ARG A 60 15.39 -8.96 0.55
CA ARG A 60 16.76 -8.43 0.40
C ARG A 60 17.02 -7.80 -0.96
N PHE A 61 16.44 -8.34 -2.03
CA PHE A 61 16.67 -7.89 -3.40
C PHE A 61 16.11 -6.51 -3.70
N HIS A 62 15.04 -6.12 -2.99
CA HIS A 62 14.39 -4.83 -3.18
C HIS A 62 14.68 -3.84 -2.03
N LEU A 63 15.25 -4.33 -0.92
CA LEU A 63 15.39 -3.57 0.31
C LEU A 63 16.10 -2.23 0.07
N GLU A 64 17.29 -2.25 -0.51
CA GLU A 64 18.10 -1.05 -0.73
C GLU A 64 17.40 -0.06 -1.68
N SER A 65 16.81 -0.56 -2.76
CA SER A 65 16.06 0.27 -3.73
C SER A 65 14.85 0.94 -3.07
N LEU A 66 14.10 0.21 -2.24
CA LEU A 66 12.97 0.75 -1.49
C LEU A 66 13.40 1.80 -0.46
N HIS A 67 14.54 1.61 0.22
CA HIS A 67 15.08 2.61 1.14
C HIS A 67 15.48 3.89 0.41
N LYS A 68 16.18 3.78 -0.73
CA LYS A 68 16.56 4.93 -1.57
C LYS A 68 15.34 5.68 -2.10
N ALA A 69 14.32 4.96 -2.58
CA ALA A 69 13.07 5.56 -3.04
C ALA A 69 12.37 6.32 -1.90
N ASN A 70 12.23 5.70 -0.73
CA ASN A 70 11.62 6.32 0.44
C ASN A 70 12.38 7.57 0.91
N GLU A 71 13.71 7.52 0.96
CA GLU A 71 14.54 8.69 1.32
C GLU A 71 14.35 9.85 0.34
N HIS A 72 14.34 9.55 -0.96
CA HIS A 72 14.10 10.55 -2.00
C HIS A 72 12.69 11.15 -1.89
N GLU A 73 11.66 10.31 -1.78
CA GLU A 73 10.26 10.75 -1.62
C GLU A 73 10.10 11.63 -0.37
N CYS A 74 10.69 11.23 0.76
CA CYS A 74 10.65 11.99 2.00
C CYS A 74 11.37 13.34 1.90
N ALA A 75 12.51 13.41 1.19
CA ALA A 75 13.22 14.67 0.97
C ALA A 75 12.36 15.66 0.16
N VAL A 76 11.78 15.20 -0.95
CA VAL A 76 10.89 16.01 -1.79
C VAL A 76 9.63 16.42 -1.03
N LEU A 77 9.03 15.52 -0.25
CA LEU A 77 7.84 15.84 0.55
C LEU A 77 8.12 16.92 1.59
N LYS A 78 9.27 16.89 2.27
CA LYS A 78 9.66 17.94 3.24
C LYS A 78 9.75 19.31 2.58
N GLU A 79 10.33 19.38 1.40
CA GLU A 79 10.42 20.63 0.63
C GLU A 79 9.03 21.14 0.20
N ARG A 80 8.18 20.24 -0.31
CA ARG A 80 6.85 20.61 -0.81
C ARG A 80 5.85 20.91 0.30
N TRP A 81 6.03 20.35 1.51
CA TRP A 81 5.14 20.55 2.65
C TRP A 81 5.02 22.01 3.08
N VAL A 82 6.11 22.78 2.98
CA VAL A 82 6.12 24.21 3.32
C VAL A 82 5.61 25.12 2.20
N SER A 83 5.21 24.55 1.05
CA SER A 83 4.72 25.34 -0.08
C SER A 83 3.31 25.87 0.16
N LYS A 84 3.04 27.09 -0.35
CA LYS A 84 1.70 27.70 -0.33
C LYS A 84 0.67 26.87 -1.09
N GLU A 85 1.11 26.09 -2.07
CA GLU A 85 0.27 25.17 -2.82
C GLU A 85 -0.21 24.02 -1.92
N CYS A 86 0.69 23.42 -1.15
CA CYS A 86 0.36 22.37 -0.18
C CYS A 86 -0.58 22.90 0.92
N GLU A 87 -0.29 24.09 1.47
CA GLU A 87 -1.14 24.74 2.48
C GLU A 87 -2.59 24.91 1.98
N LYS A 88 -2.77 25.46 0.78
CA LYS A 88 -4.10 25.64 0.17
C LYS A 88 -4.79 24.30 -0.08
N ALA A 89 -4.07 23.30 -0.57
CA ALA A 89 -4.61 21.96 -0.81
C ALA A 89 -5.05 21.29 0.49
N LEU A 90 -4.30 21.44 1.58
CA LEU A 90 -4.64 20.93 2.91
C LEU A 90 -5.90 21.59 3.46
N ILE A 91 -6.01 22.92 3.38
CA ILE A 91 -7.22 23.65 3.80
C ILE A 91 -8.43 23.18 3.00
N ALA A 92 -8.29 23.05 1.67
CA ALA A 92 -9.35 22.57 0.80
C ALA A 92 -9.75 21.12 1.12
N PHE A 93 -8.80 20.26 1.49
CA PHE A 93 -9.06 18.89 1.89
C PHE A 93 -9.78 18.81 3.24
N MET A 94 -9.33 19.57 4.24
CA MET A 94 -9.90 19.59 5.59
C MET A 94 -11.31 20.18 5.64
N THR A 95 -11.60 21.17 4.79
CA THR A 95 -12.93 21.80 4.69
C THR A 95 -13.90 21.01 3.80
N ARG A 96 -13.41 19.99 3.08
CA ARG A 96 -14.23 19.12 2.23
C ARG A 96 -15.15 18.27 3.09
N LYS A 97 -16.48 18.49 3.01
CA LYS A 97 -17.46 17.61 3.65
C LYS A 97 -17.32 16.19 3.08
N LYS A 98 -17.18 15.20 3.97
CA LYS A 98 -17.27 13.79 3.60
C LYS A 98 -18.66 13.52 3.04
N LYS A 99 -18.70 12.99 1.82
CA LYS A 99 -19.91 12.41 1.21
C LYS A 99 -19.87 10.91 1.44
#